data_AF-A0A437QG25-F1
#
_entry.id   AF-A0A437QG25-F1
#
_cell.length_a   1.000
_cell.length_b   1.000
_cell.length_c   1.000
_cell.angle_alpha   90.00
_cell.angle_beta   90.00
_cell.angle_gamma   90.00
#
_symmetry.space_group_name_H-M   'P 1'
#
loop_
_entity.id
_entity.type
_entity.pdbx_description
1 polymer ?
#
loop_
_entity_poly.entity_id
_entity_poly.type
_entity_poly.pdbx_seq_one_letter_code
_entity_poly.pdbx_strand_id
1 'polypeptide(L)'
;MSLIHVIEQLGTNAALQQLSQAQLMAMFSDAATDKNQLEALLQGNVEALSELLEVPVYRCVTEHPAEEEEQPVEQEEQPTKQSVHFQ
;
A
#
# COMPACT_ATOMS: atom_id res chain seq x y z
N MET A 1 -2.21 15.34 15.27
CA MET A 1 -1.16 15.23 14.22
C MET A 1 -1.87 15.32 12.86
N SER A 2 -1.24 15.76 11.77
CA SER A 2 -1.95 15.77 10.47
C SER A 2 -2.00 14.36 9.87
N LEU A 3 -3.06 14.04 9.13
CA LEU A 3 -3.22 12.75 8.44
C LEU A 3 -2.06 12.46 7.48
N ILE A 4 -1.59 13.49 6.76
CA ILE A 4 -0.44 13.40 5.84
C ILE A 4 0.81 12.93 6.59
N HIS A 5 1.07 13.47 7.77
CA HIS A 5 2.23 13.07 8.55
C HIS A 5 2.16 11.60 8.99
N VAL A 6 0.96 11.09 9.30
CA VAL A 6 0.76 9.66 9.61
C VAL A 6 1.09 8.80 8.39
N ILE A 7 0.62 9.19 7.21
CA ILE A 7 0.91 8.49 5.94
C ILE A 7 2.43 8.47 5.67
N GLU A 8 3.10 9.60 5.85
CA GLU A 8 4.56 9.70 5.69
C GLU A 8 5.30 8.77 6.66
N GLN A 9 4.91 8.72 7.94
CA GLN A 9 5.51 7.83 8.91
C GLN A 9 5.33 6.36 8.53
N LEU A 10 4.12 5.95 8.11
CA LEU A 10 3.85 4.59 7.66
C LEU A 10 4.65 4.20 6.41
N GLY A 11 4.86 5.15 5.49
CA GLY A 11 5.62 4.93 4.25
C GLY A 11 7.14 4.88 4.45
N THR A 12 7.66 5.62 5.44
CA THR A 12 9.11 5.76 5.67
C THR A 12 9.66 4.88 6.79
N ASN A 13 8.80 4.31 7.64
CA ASN A 13 9.20 3.52 8.80
C ASN A 13 8.69 2.08 8.70
N ALA A 14 9.56 1.18 8.23
CA ALA A 14 9.26 -0.25 8.11
C ALA A 14 8.89 -0.93 9.43
N ALA A 15 9.34 -0.40 10.58
CA ALA A 15 8.98 -0.97 11.88
C ALA A 15 7.48 -0.78 12.19
N LEU A 16 6.86 0.28 11.66
CA LEU A 16 5.42 0.51 11.85
C LEU A 16 4.57 -0.50 11.09
N GLN A 17 5.08 -1.06 9.99
CA GLN A 17 4.36 -2.09 9.21
C GLN A 17 4.21 -3.41 9.97
N GLN A 18 4.98 -3.63 11.04
CA GLN A 18 4.90 -4.82 11.89
C GLN A 18 3.89 -4.66 13.04
N LEU A 19 3.33 -3.47 13.21
CA LEU A 19 2.38 -3.19 14.29
C LEU A 19 0.95 -3.58 13.87
N SER A 20 0.20 -4.08 14.85
CA SER A 20 -1.24 -4.30 14.66
C SER A 20 -1.98 -2.98 14.48
N GLN A 21 -3.14 -3.04 13.83
CA GLN A 21 -4.04 -1.90 13.70
C GLN A 21 -4.36 -1.23 15.06
N ALA A 22 -4.56 -2.01 16.12
CA ALA A 22 -4.82 -1.48 17.46
C ALA A 22 -3.63 -0.68 18.03
N GLN A 23 -2.40 -1.14 17.78
CA GLN A 23 -1.18 -0.43 18.19
C GLN A 23 -0.99 0.86 17.38
N LEU A 24 -1.25 0.82 16.07
CA LEU A 24 -1.18 1.99 15.20
C LEU A 24 -2.26 3.03 15.58
N MET A 25 -3.49 2.58 15.85
CA MET A 25 -4.56 3.43 16.39
C MET A 25 -4.11 4.10 17.69
N ALA A 26 -3.60 3.33 18.66
CA ALA A 26 -3.15 3.89 19.94
C ALA A 26 -1.98 4.88 19.79
N MET A 27 -1.09 4.65 18.82
CA MET A 27 0.07 5.51 18.56
C MET A 27 -0.30 6.84 17.91
N PHE A 28 -1.25 6.84 16.97
CA PHE A 28 -1.60 8.02 16.17
C PHE A 28 -2.90 8.72 16.63
N SER A 29 -3.66 8.11 17.55
CA SER A 29 -4.82 8.76 18.17
C SER A 29 -4.35 9.86 19.12
N ASP A 30 -4.41 11.09 18.66
CA ASP A 30 -4.28 12.29 19.50
C ASP A 30 -5.51 13.20 19.31
N ALA A 31 -5.60 14.27 20.11
CA ALA A 31 -6.76 15.18 20.07
C ALA A 31 -6.92 15.94 18.74
N ALA A 32 -5.91 15.93 17.87
CA ALA A 32 -5.89 16.62 16.58
C ALA A 32 -6.00 15.67 15.38
N THR A 33 -5.91 14.35 15.59
CA THR A 33 -6.10 13.35 14.54
C THR A 33 -7.57 12.90 14.53
N ASP A 34 -8.26 13.11 13.41
CA ASP A 34 -9.62 12.61 13.25
C ASP A 34 -9.60 11.06 13.24
N LYS A 35 -10.30 10.47 14.21
CA LYS A 35 -10.36 9.02 14.39
C LYS A 35 -10.93 8.31 13.15
N ASN A 36 -11.91 8.91 12.47
CA ASN A 36 -12.52 8.32 11.27
C ASN A 36 -11.54 8.31 10.10
N GLN A 37 -10.74 9.37 9.95
CA GLN A 37 -9.68 9.41 8.93
C GLN A 37 -8.59 8.37 9.21
N LEU A 38 -8.21 8.20 10.47
CA LEU A 38 -7.22 7.21 10.87
C LEU A 38 -7.72 5.77 10.66
N GLU A 39 -8.98 5.49 10.96
CA GLU A 39 -9.59 4.18 10.70
C GLU A 39 -9.66 3.89 9.19
N ALA A 40 -10.09 4.85 8.37
CA ALA A 40 -10.13 4.72 6.91
C ALA A 40 -8.73 4.44 6.33
N LEU A 41 -7.70 5.11 6.87
CA LEU A 41 -6.31 4.88 6.51
C LEU A 41 -5.85 3.45 6.82
N LEU A 42 -6.06 2.98 8.05
CA LEU A 42 -5.57 1.68 8.48
C LEU A 42 -6.32 0.50 7.86
N GLN A 43 -7.55 0.72 7.39
CA GLN A 43 -8.30 -0.27 6.61
C GLN A 43 -7.87 -0.32 5.13
N GLY A 44 -6.99 0.59 4.69
CA GLY A 44 -6.62 0.71 3.27
C GLY A 44 -7.78 1.16 2.38
N ASN A 45 -8.81 1.77 2.97
CA ASN A 45 -9.98 2.23 2.24
C ASN A 45 -9.68 3.57 1.55
N VAL A 46 -9.03 3.49 0.39
CA VAL A 46 -8.62 4.65 -0.41
C VAL A 46 -9.82 5.49 -0.86
N GLU A 47 -10.99 4.88 -1.08
CA GLU A 47 -12.21 5.60 -1.43
C GLU A 47 -12.70 6.48 -0.28
N ALA A 48 -12.89 5.90 0.91
CA ALA A 48 -13.28 6.66 2.10
C ALA A 48 -12.26 7.74 2.46
N LEU A 49 -10.96 7.43 2.34
CA LEU A 49 -9.90 8.43 2.52
C LEU A 49 -10.02 9.59 1.53
N SER A 50 -10.34 9.30 0.27
CA SER A 50 -10.46 10.35 -0.76
C SER A 50 -11.65 11.26 -0.50
N GLU A 51 -12.78 10.74 -0.01
CA GLU A 51 -13.96 11.54 0.34
C GLU A 51 -13.68 12.49 1.52
N LEU A 52 -12.76 12.11 2.40
CA LEU A 52 -12.37 12.90 3.57
C LEU A 52 -11.33 13.99 3.25
N LEU A 53 -10.75 13.97 2.05
CA LEU A 53 -9.78 14.99 1.62
C LEU A 53 -10.53 16.14 0.93
N GLU A 54 -10.36 17.36 1.43
CA GLU A 54 -10.97 18.59 0.87
C GLU A 54 -10.34 19.06 -0.45
N VAL A 55 -9.52 18.21 -1.09
CA VAL A 55 -8.76 18.54 -2.31
C VAL A 55 -8.96 17.46 -3.38
N PRO A 56 -8.87 17.81 -4.68
CA PRO A 56 -8.95 16.83 -5.76
C PRO A 56 -7.85 15.77 -5.62
N VAL A 57 -8.26 14.50 -5.51
CA VAL A 57 -7.33 13.37 -5.41
C VAL A 57 -7.11 12.76 -6.79
N TYR A 58 -5.88 12.80 -7.27
CA TYR A 58 -5.48 12.08 -8.48
C TYR A 58 -5.09 10.65 -8.11
N ARG A 59 -5.86 9.67 -8.59
CA ARG A 59 -5.62 8.25 -8.32
C ARG A 59 -4.84 7.65 -9.49
N CYS A 60 -3.75 6.94 -9.21
CA CYS A 60 -3.11 6.10 -10.20
C CYS A 60 -3.95 4.84 -10.38
N VAL A 61 -4.55 4.67 -11.56
CA VAL A 61 -5.20 3.41 -11.92
C VAL A 61 -4.10 2.48 -12.41
N THR A 62 -3.68 1.55 -11.57
CA THR A 62 -2.82 0.45 -12.02
C THR A 62 -3.70 -0.53 -12.79
N GLU A 63 -3.70 -0.41 -14.12
CA GLU A 63 -4.20 -1.47 -14.99
C GLU A 63 -3.35 -2.72 -14.72
N HIS A 64 -3.90 -3.66 -13.96
CA HIS A 64 -3.31 -4.98 -13.87
C HIS A 64 -3.64 -5.67 -15.20
N PRO A 65 -2.65 -6.19 -15.94
CA PRO A 65 -2.97 -7.10 -17.04
C PRO A 65 -3.82 -8.21 -16.44
N ALA A 66 -4.99 -8.45 -17.03
CA ALA A 66 -5.87 -9.53 -16.60
C ALA A 66 -5.02 -10.79 -16.47
N GLU A 67 -4.96 -11.37 -15.28
CA GLU A 67 -4.32 -12.66 -15.05
C GLU A 67 -4.95 -13.64 -16.04
N GLU A 68 -4.22 -14.01 -17.08
CA GLU A 68 -4.54 -15.21 -17.87
C GLU A 68 -4.53 -16.36 -16.86
N GLU A 69 -5.69 -16.99 -16.71
CA GLU A 69 -5.91 -18.17 -15.87
C GLU A 69 -4.73 -19.15 -16.02
N GLU A 70 -3.92 -19.29 -14.96
CA GLU A 70 -2.89 -20.34 -14.89
C GLU A 70 -3.59 -21.71 -14.90
N GLN A 71 -3.79 -22.26 -16.10
CA GLN A 71 -4.01 -23.68 -16.28
C GLN A 71 -2.71 -24.41 -15.90
N PRO A 72 -2.76 -25.48 -15.10
CA PRO A 72 -1.55 -26.16 -14.66
C PRO A 72 -1.01 -27.02 -15.81
N VAL A 73 0.24 -26.79 -16.21
CA VAL A 73 0.98 -27.76 -17.03
C VAL A 73 2.32 -28.02 -16.37
N GLU A 74 2.47 -29.25 -15.88
CA GLU A 74 3.69 -29.83 -15.33
C GLU A 74 4.80 -29.98 -16.38
N GLN A 75 6.05 -29.86 -15.89
CA GLN A 75 7.31 -30.48 -16.40
C GLN A 75 7.85 -29.94 -17.75
N GLU A 76 9.13 -29.57 -17.95
CA GLU A 76 10.40 -30.23 -17.58
C GLU A 76 11.61 -29.28 -17.84
N GLU A 77 12.69 -29.47 -17.05
CA GLU A 77 14.14 -29.26 -17.28
C GLU A 77 14.76 -27.93 -17.86
N GLN A 78 15.68 -27.36 -17.06
CA GLN A 78 16.66 -26.29 -17.34
C GLN A 78 17.77 -26.70 -18.38
N PRO A 79 18.83 -25.91 -18.70
CA PRO A 79 19.09 -24.45 -18.58
C PRO A 79 19.67 -23.82 -19.89
N THR A 80 19.76 -22.49 -20.00
CA THR A 80 20.95 -21.87 -20.65
C THR A 80 21.12 -20.39 -20.30
N LYS A 81 22.31 -20.07 -19.80
CA LYS A 81 22.81 -18.73 -19.49
C LYS A 81 22.94 -17.93 -20.80
N GLN A 82 22.33 -16.74 -20.87
CA GLN A 82 22.70 -15.74 -21.87
C GLN A 82 23.38 -14.54 -21.20
N SER A 83 24.68 -14.43 -21.45
CA SER A 83 25.49 -13.27 -21.14
C SER A 83 25.17 -12.15 -22.12
N VAL A 84 24.80 -10.97 -21.63
CA VAL A 84 24.73 -9.74 -22.45
C VAL A 84 26.10 -9.07 -22.45
N HIS A 85 26.70 -8.96 -23.63
CA HIS A 85 27.85 -8.11 -23.91
C HIS A 85 27.31 -6.80 -24.51
N PHE A 86 27.55 -5.67 -23.84
CA PHE A 86 27.32 -4.34 -24.42
C PHE A 86 28.57 -3.92 -25.17
N GLN A 87 28.41 -3.57 -26.45
CA GLN A 87 29.40 -2.84 -27.26
C GLN A 87 29.31 -1.35 -26.98
#